data_AF-A0AAV6GSM4-F1
#
_entry.id   AF-A0AAV6GSM4-F1
#
_cell.length_a   1.000
_cell.length_b   1.000
_cell.length_c   1.000
_cell.angle_alpha   90.00
_cell.angle_beta   90.00
_cell.angle_gamma   90.00
#
_symmetry.space_group_name_H-M   'P 1'
#
loop_
_entity.id
_entity.type
_entity.pdbx_description
1 polymer ?
#
loop_
_entity_poly.entity_id
_entity_poly.type
_entity_poly.pdbx_seq_one_letter_code
_entity_poly.pdbx_strand_id
1 'polypeptide(L)'
;MLDKASPKGTIRWLREGPLVLVQWRDSRDVILCSTFHTAHSDAKVTRKVRSSKGKISTIYVPIPPAVLDYNKSMGGVDLSDALISYYNVLHKTKRWYRSLFYHFVDIGIVNAFILHKEQAVARGERPLVQKAFRELLVRELKAIGSPTTVQAPARPDVLHRPRALGSLPMKCGAS
;
A
#
# COMPACT_ATOMS: atom_id res chain seq x y z
N MET A 1 -38.70 0.58 -8.88
CA MET A 1 -37.38 1.27 -8.88
C MET A 1 -37.64 2.75 -8.61
N LEU A 2 -36.76 3.50 -7.95
CA LEU A 2 -36.95 4.94 -7.83
C LEU A 2 -37.12 5.57 -9.21
N ASP A 3 -38.09 6.47 -9.34
CA ASP A 3 -38.29 7.21 -10.58
C ASP A 3 -37.15 8.23 -10.78
N LYS A 4 -36.78 8.49 -12.04
CA LYS A 4 -35.75 9.48 -12.37
C LYS A 4 -36.15 10.90 -11.94
N ALA A 5 -37.44 11.21 -11.83
CA ALA A 5 -37.90 12.50 -11.30
C ALA A 5 -37.83 12.59 -9.76
N SER A 6 -37.48 11.51 -9.05
CA SER A 6 -37.41 11.51 -7.59
C SER A 6 -36.45 12.60 -7.08
N PRO A 7 -36.84 13.36 -6.04
CA PRO A 7 -36.00 14.40 -5.48
C PRO A 7 -34.71 13.82 -4.88
N LYS A 8 -33.68 14.67 -4.79
CA LYS A 8 -32.42 14.30 -4.15
C LYS A 8 -32.66 14.01 -2.67
N GLY A 9 -32.18 12.87 -2.19
CA GLY A 9 -32.40 12.36 -0.85
C GLY A 9 -33.51 11.33 -0.73
N THR A 10 -34.26 11.04 -1.80
CA THR A 10 -35.26 9.96 -1.73
C THR A 10 -34.58 8.63 -1.41
N ILE A 11 -35.12 7.94 -0.40
CA ILE A 11 -34.66 6.63 0.05
C ILE A 11 -35.80 5.64 -0.16
N ARG A 12 -35.49 4.51 -0.78
CA ARG A 12 -36.34 3.33 -0.83
C ARG A 12 -35.54 2.16 -0.28
N TRP A 13 -36.19 1.25 0.44
CA TRP A 13 -35.53 0.06 0.93
C TRP A 13 -36.45 -1.15 0.82
N LEU A 14 -35.83 -2.32 0.71
CA LEU A 14 -36.45 -3.63 0.79
C LEU A 14 -35.73 -4.42 1.87
N ARG A 15 -36.45 -5.21 2.66
CA ARG A 15 -35.87 -6.04 3.70
C ARG A 15 -36.38 -7.47 3.57
N GLU A 16 -35.44 -8.41 3.59
CA GLU A 16 -35.70 -9.83 3.64
C GLU A 16 -34.85 -10.44 4.76
N GLY A 17 -35.48 -10.72 5.90
CA GLY A 17 -34.79 -11.17 7.11
C GLY A 17 -33.68 -10.19 7.56
N PRO A 18 -32.40 -10.62 7.63
CA PRO A 18 -31.28 -9.76 7.98
C PRO A 18 -30.81 -8.87 6.81
N LEU A 19 -31.19 -9.17 5.58
CA LEU A 19 -30.75 -8.42 4.40
C LEU A 19 -31.61 -7.17 4.19
N VAL A 20 -30.95 -6.04 4.02
CA VAL A 20 -31.55 -4.76 3.67
C VAL A 20 -30.91 -4.27 2.38
N LEU A 21 -31.73 -4.14 1.35
CA LEU A 21 -31.37 -3.47 0.11
C LEU A 21 -31.86 -2.02 0.18
N VAL A 22 -30.95 -1.07 0.03
CA VAL A 22 -31.25 0.36 0.04
C VAL A 22 -30.98 0.95 -1.34
N GLN A 23 -31.93 1.72 -1.86
CA GLN A 23 -31.80 2.57 -3.03
C GLN A 23 -31.90 4.02 -2.57
N TRP A 24 -30.86 4.82 -2.81
CA TRP A 24 -30.78 6.23 -2.42
C TRP A 24 -30.52 7.11 -3.65
N ARG A 25 -31.26 8.22 -3.75
CA ARG A 25 -31.14 9.20 -4.82
C ARG A 25 -30.17 10.31 -4.42
N ASP A 26 -28.94 10.30 -4.95
CA ASP A 26 -28.06 11.46 -4.92
C ASP A 26 -28.09 12.16 -6.29
N SER A 27 -26.93 12.39 -6.89
CA SER A 27 -26.77 12.87 -8.26
C SER A 27 -27.07 11.75 -9.28
N ARG A 28 -26.86 10.50 -8.85
CA ARG A 28 -27.29 9.25 -9.50
C ARG A 28 -27.87 8.34 -8.42
N ASP A 29 -28.51 7.26 -8.85
CA ASP A 29 -28.98 6.22 -7.94
C ASP A 29 -27.80 5.46 -7.35
N VAL A 30 -27.81 5.31 -6.03
CA VAL A 30 -26.90 4.47 -5.27
C VAL A 30 -27.69 3.31 -4.72
N ILE A 31 -27.32 2.08 -5.08
CA ILE A 31 -27.93 0.86 -4.57
C ILE A 31 -26.89 0.15 -3.71
N LEU A 32 -27.27 -0.19 -2.48
CA LEU A 32 -26.39 -0.84 -1.52
C LEU A 32 -27.15 -1.95 -0.81
N CYS A 33 -26.50 -3.09 -0.61
CA CYS A 33 -27.04 -4.22 0.14
C CYS A 33 -26.25 -4.38 1.43
N SER A 34 -26.92 -4.60 2.55
CA SER A 34 -26.28 -4.84 3.83
C SER A 34 -27.04 -5.86 4.67
N THR A 35 -26.31 -6.60 5.50
CA THR A 35 -26.83 -7.58 6.46
C THR A 35 -27.00 -7.05 7.88
N PHE A 36 -26.57 -5.80 8.15
CA PHE A 36 -26.45 -5.30 9.53
C PHE A 36 -27.03 -3.90 9.76
N HIS A 37 -27.18 -3.08 8.72
CA HIS A 37 -27.72 -1.74 8.89
C HIS A 37 -29.25 -1.74 9.04
N THR A 38 -29.76 -0.77 9.81
CA THR A 38 -31.18 -0.44 9.80
C THR A 38 -31.57 0.23 8.48
N ALA A 39 -32.83 0.06 8.10
CA ALA A 39 -33.33 0.60 6.84
C ALA A 39 -33.59 2.12 6.87
N HIS A 40 -33.61 2.72 8.06
CA HIS A 40 -33.85 4.14 8.27
C HIS A 40 -32.93 4.71 9.38
N SER A 41 -32.60 6.00 9.24
CA SER A 41 -31.93 6.81 10.26
C SER A 41 -32.17 8.29 10.02
N ASP A 42 -32.00 9.10 11.06
CA ASP A 42 -32.06 10.57 10.99
C ASP A 42 -30.78 11.22 10.46
N ALA A 43 -29.79 10.43 10.00
CA ALA A 43 -28.55 10.94 9.46
C ALA A 43 -28.80 11.81 8.21
N LYS A 44 -28.14 12.97 8.17
CA LYS A 44 -28.19 13.90 7.04
C LYS A 44 -26.78 14.27 6.62
N VAL A 45 -26.60 14.44 5.31
CA VAL A 45 -25.37 14.93 4.70
C VAL A 45 -25.60 16.25 4.00
N THR A 46 -24.65 17.16 4.14
CA THR A 46 -24.65 18.45 3.47
C THR A 46 -24.29 18.28 2.00
N ARG A 47 -25.14 18.76 1.09
CA ARG A 47 -24.88 18.72 -0.36
C ARG A 47 -25.03 20.10 -0.98
N LYS A 48 -24.11 20.44 -1.90
CA LYS A 48 -24.24 21.62 -2.75
C LYS A 48 -25.11 21.28 -3.95
N VAL A 49 -26.10 22.10 -4.23
CA VAL A 49 -27.00 21.97 -5.37
C VAL A 49 -26.98 23.26 -6.16
N ARG A 50 -26.90 23.14 -7.49
CA ARG A 50 -26.95 24.28 -8.40
C ARG A 50 -28.40 24.48 -8.84
N SER A 51 -28.95 25.65 -8.55
CA SER A 51 -30.25 26.06 -9.07
C SER A 51 -30.17 26.29 -10.58
N SER A 52 -31.32 26.20 -11.26
CA SER A 52 -31.48 26.58 -12.68
C SER A 52 -30.93 27.97 -12.98
N LYS A 53 -30.98 28.90 -12.01
CA LYS A 53 -30.44 30.27 -12.12
C LYS A 53 -28.93 30.37 -11.85
N GLY A 54 -28.20 29.25 -11.82
CA GLY A 54 -26.77 29.20 -11.59
C GLY A 54 -26.31 29.37 -10.14
N LYS A 55 -27.19 29.78 -9.22
CA LYS A 55 -26.88 29.94 -7.79
C LYS A 55 -26.63 28.59 -7.13
N ILE A 56 -25.51 28.47 -6.40
CA ILE A 56 -25.19 27.31 -5.58
C ILE A 56 -25.82 27.51 -4.21
N SER A 57 -26.64 26.56 -3.77
CA SER A 57 -27.16 26.48 -2.41
C SER A 57 -26.71 25.20 -1.72
N THR A 58 -26.68 25.26 -0.40
CA THR A 58 -26.39 24.10 0.44
C THR A 58 -27.69 23.56 1.00
N ILE A 59 -27.93 22.26 0.84
CA ILE A 59 -29.11 21.56 1.36
C ILE A 59 -28.68 20.41 2.27
N TYR A 60 -29.57 20.06 3.21
CA TYR A 60 -29.42 18.87 4.04
C TYR A 60 -30.22 17.73 3.43
N VAL A 61 -29.51 16.64 3.09
CA VAL A 61 -30.09 15.49 2.40
C VAL A 61 -30.05 14.29 3.35
N PRO A 62 -31.17 13.60 3.60
CA PRO A 62 -31.14 12.36 4.37
C PRO A 62 -30.27 11.32 3.67
N ILE A 63 -29.47 10.59 4.44
CA ILE A 63 -28.55 9.57 3.94
C ILE A 63 -28.78 8.26 4.70
N PRO A 64 -28.83 7.10 4.01
CA PRO A 64 -28.94 5.83 4.69
C PRO A 64 -27.66 5.50 5.49
N PRO A 65 -27.76 4.82 6.66
CA PRO A 65 -26.61 4.38 7.45
C PRO A 65 -25.63 3.57 6.62
N ALA A 66 -26.16 2.66 5.79
CA ALA A 66 -25.36 1.78 4.95
C ALA A 66 -24.47 2.55 3.96
N VAL A 67 -24.94 3.69 3.44
CA VAL A 67 -24.16 4.53 2.55
C VAL A 67 -23.14 5.38 3.32
N LEU A 68 -23.50 5.83 4.53
CA LEU A 68 -22.61 6.58 5.41
C LEU A 68 -21.39 5.74 5.79
N ASP A 69 -21.62 4.53 6.30
CA ASP A 69 -20.56 3.63 6.77
C ASP A 69 -19.72 3.08 5.63
N TYR A 70 -20.34 2.81 4.47
CA TYR A 70 -19.60 2.47 3.26
C TYR A 70 -18.61 3.57 2.86
N ASN A 71 -19.04 4.83 2.84
CA ASN A 71 -18.14 5.94 2.50
C ASN A 71 -17.02 6.12 3.54
N LYS A 72 -17.28 5.79 4.81
CA LYS A 72 -16.27 5.82 5.87
C LYS A 72 -15.22 4.72 5.70
N SER A 73 -15.62 3.52 5.28
CA SER A 73 -14.74 2.35 5.17
C SER A 73 -14.03 2.23 3.83
N MET A 74 -14.64 2.68 2.72
CA MET A 74 -14.07 2.53 1.37
C MET A 74 -12.79 3.33 1.14
N GLY A 75 -12.56 4.41 1.89
CA GLY A 75 -11.41 5.29 1.66
C GLY A 75 -10.04 4.64 1.87
N GLY A 76 -9.96 3.49 2.54
CA GLY A 76 -8.69 2.79 2.80
C GLY A 76 -8.02 2.27 1.52
N VAL A 77 -8.81 1.68 0.60
CA VAL A 77 -8.30 1.09 -0.64
C VAL A 77 -7.86 2.19 -1.61
N ASP A 78 -8.71 3.20 -1.83
CA ASP A 78 -8.39 4.33 -2.72
C ASP A 78 -7.14 5.10 -2.25
N LEU A 79 -6.95 5.24 -0.94
CA LEU A 79 -5.74 5.86 -0.39
C LEU A 79 -4.50 5.01 -0.68
N SER A 80 -4.59 3.69 -0.49
CA SER A 80 -3.49 2.77 -0.82
C SER A 80 -3.14 2.85 -2.32
N ASP A 81 -4.14 2.80 -3.19
CA ASP A 81 -3.94 2.87 -4.64
C ASP A 81 -3.32 4.21 -5.07
N ALA A 82 -3.75 5.31 -4.46
CA ALA A 82 -3.12 6.61 -4.66
C ALA A 82 -1.65 6.61 -4.20
N LEU A 83 -1.35 6.08 -3.01
CA LEU A 83 0.00 5.98 -2.46
C LEU A 83 0.93 5.10 -3.31
N ILE A 84 0.39 4.04 -3.92
CA ILE A 84 1.09 3.21 -4.90
C ILE A 84 1.35 4.03 -6.17
N SER A 85 0.34 4.72 -6.70
CA SER A 85 0.44 5.50 -7.94
C SER A 85 1.49 6.62 -7.84
N TYR A 86 1.56 7.34 -6.71
CA TYR A 86 2.52 8.44 -6.51
C TYR A 86 3.99 8.03 -6.57
N TYR A 87 4.30 6.79 -6.21
CA TYR A 87 5.68 6.29 -6.12
C TYR A 87 5.89 4.99 -6.90
N ASN A 88 5.01 4.71 -7.87
CA ASN A 88 5.07 3.50 -8.66
C ASN A 88 6.42 3.45 -9.38
N VAL A 89 7.22 2.45 -9.05
CA VAL A 89 8.49 2.19 -9.71
C VAL A 89 8.18 1.49 -11.04
N LEU A 90 7.58 2.23 -11.98
CA LEU A 90 7.24 1.76 -13.31
C LEU A 90 8.52 1.53 -14.12
N HIS A 91 9.21 0.43 -13.83
CA HIS A 91 10.16 -0.17 -14.76
C HIS A 91 9.38 -0.65 -15.97
N LYS A 92 9.36 0.14 -17.07
CA LYS A 92 8.82 -0.30 -18.36
C LYS A 92 9.49 -1.63 -18.74
N THR A 93 8.76 -2.73 -18.56
CA THR A 93 9.26 -4.07 -18.82
C THR A 93 8.25 -4.82 -19.66
N LYS A 94 8.73 -5.47 -20.74
CA LYS A 94 7.89 -6.27 -21.66
C LYS A 94 7.40 -7.60 -21.05
N ARG A 95 7.83 -7.93 -19.82
CA ARG A 95 7.55 -9.20 -19.14
C ARG A 95 6.55 -8.98 -18.00
N TRP A 96 5.30 -9.38 -18.21
CA TRP A 96 4.18 -9.16 -17.28
C TRP A 96 4.46 -9.59 -15.83
N TYR A 97 5.16 -10.71 -15.62
CA TYR A 97 5.45 -11.22 -14.27
C TYR A 97 6.31 -10.28 -13.43
N ARG A 98 7.23 -9.51 -14.05
CA ARG A 98 8.03 -8.51 -13.33
C ARG A 98 7.19 -7.32 -12.90
N SER A 99 6.20 -6.94 -13.71
CA SER A 99 5.24 -5.89 -13.34
C SER A 99 4.44 -6.29 -12.11
N LEU A 100 3.97 -7.55 -12.05
CA LEU A 100 3.27 -8.07 -10.88
C LEU A 100 4.18 -8.10 -9.64
N PHE A 101 5.44 -8.55 -9.79
CA PHE A 101 6.40 -8.55 -8.68
C PHE A 101 6.59 -7.16 -8.09
N TYR A 102 6.87 -6.14 -8.91
CA TYR A 102 7.04 -4.77 -8.41
C TYR A 102 5.76 -4.20 -7.80
N HIS A 103 4.60 -4.56 -8.35
CA HIS A 103 3.31 -4.18 -7.76
C HIS A 103 3.14 -4.75 -6.34
N PHE A 104 3.48 -6.03 -6.12
CA PHE A 104 3.47 -6.61 -4.77
C PHE A 104 4.44 -5.93 -3.81
N VAL A 105 5.63 -5.56 -4.28
CA VAL A 105 6.60 -4.79 -3.48
C VAL A 105 6.02 -3.43 -3.10
N ASP A 106 5.41 -2.71 -4.04
CA ASP A 106 4.78 -1.41 -3.76
C ASP A 106 3.62 -1.54 -2.75
N ILE A 107 2.77 -2.57 -2.88
CA ILE A 107 1.72 -2.87 -1.89
C ILE A 107 2.33 -3.11 -0.51
N GLY A 108 3.40 -3.92 -0.43
CA GLY A 108 4.09 -4.22 0.82
C GLY A 108 4.66 -2.95 1.48
N ILE A 109 5.28 -2.06 0.70
CA ILE A 109 5.81 -0.79 1.19
C ILE A 109 4.69 0.12 1.71
N VAL A 110 3.56 0.20 1.00
CA VAL A 110 2.42 1.03 1.42
C VAL A 110 1.78 0.49 2.69
N ASN A 111 1.58 -0.83 2.80
CA ASN A 111 1.07 -1.46 4.01
C ASN A 111 2.00 -1.24 5.21
N ALA A 112 3.31 -1.39 5.03
CA ALA A 112 4.30 -1.11 6.08
C ALA A 112 4.26 0.37 6.51
N PHE A 113 4.06 1.29 5.57
CA PHE A 113 3.91 2.71 5.87
C PHE A 113 2.63 3.02 6.67
N ILE A 114 1.50 2.41 6.32
CA ILE A 114 0.24 2.55 7.07
C ILE A 114 0.44 2.07 8.50
N LEU A 115 1.04 0.88 8.68
CA LEU A 115 1.34 0.34 10.01
C LEU A 115 2.28 1.26 10.82
N HIS A 116 3.34 1.78 10.19
CA HIS A 116 4.24 2.73 10.82
C HIS A 116 3.49 3.98 11.29
N LYS A 117 2.56 4.51 10.48
CA LYS A 117 1.74 5.67 10.87
C LYS A 117 0.87 5.38 12.09
N GLU A 118 0.17 4.24 12.09
CA GLU A 118 -0.67 3.84 13.21
C GLU A 118 0.15 3.68 14.50
N GLN A 119 1.31 3.04 14.41
CA GLN A 119 2.21 2.87 15.54
C GLN A 119 2.78 4.20 16.06
N ALA A 120 3.18 5.12 15.17
CA ALA A 120 3.67 6.44 15.58
C ALA A 120 2.57 7.22 16.31
N VAL A 121 1.34 7.20 15.79
CA VAL A 121 0.18 7.84 16.43
C VAL A 121 -0.11 7.21 17.79
N ALA A 122 -0.07 5.88 17.90
CA ALA A 122 -0.26 5.18 19.17
C ALA A 122 0.81 5.53 20.23
N ARG A 123 2.03 5.87 19.79
CA ARG A 123 3.11 6.36 20.66
C ARG A 123 3.07 7.87 20.91
N GLY A 124 2.14 8.60 20.32
CA GLY A 124 2.08 10.07 20.40
C GLY A 124 3.15 10.79 19.58
N GLU A 125 3.80 10.09 18.66
CA GLU A 125 4.84 10.61 17.78
C GLU A 125 4.23 11.17 16.48
N ARG A 126 4.94 12.11 15.86
CA ARG A 126 4.57 12.58 14.52
C ARG A 126 4.99 11.52 13.49
N PRO A 127 4.04 10.94 12.73
CA PRO A 127 4.38 9.97 11.72
C PRO A 127 5.25 10.58 10.61
N LEU A 128 6.16 9.79 10.06
CA LEU A 128 6.97 10.18 8.92
C LEU A 128 6.09 10.44 7.68
N VAL A 129 6.57 11.35 6.83
CA VAL A 129 6.02 11.53 5.47
C VAL A 129 6.46 10.34 4.62
N GLN A 130 5.62 9.91 3.68
CA GLN A 130 5.85 8.69 2.88
C GLN A 130 7.22 8.65 2.20
N LYS A 131 7.71 9.79 1.67
CA LYS A 131 9.05 9.91 1.08
C LYS A 131 10.15 9.57 2.09
N ALA A 132 10.10 10.17 3.28
CA ALA A 132 11.08 9.95 4.34
C ALA A 132 11.06 8.50 4.82
N PHE A 133 9.87 7.90 4.93
CA PHE A 133 9.71 6.48 5.24
C PHE A 133 10.37 5.59 4.17
N ARG A 134 10.12 5.85 2.88
CA ARG A 134 10.74 5.10 1.77
C ARG A 134 12.26 5.27 1.75
N GLU A 135 12.78 6.47 1.98
CA GLU A 135 14.24 6.70 2.07
C GLU A 135 14.88 5.93 3.22
N LEU A 136 14.23 5.92 4.40
CA LEU A 136 14.69 5.14 5.55
C LEU A 136 14.65 3.64 5.24
N LEU A 137 13.55 3.15 4.68
CA LEU A 137 13.40 1.75 4.29
C LEU A 137 14.52 1.31 3.32
N VAL A 138 14.85 2.14 2.33
CA VAL A 138 15.94 1.85 1.39
C VAL A 138 17.30 1.82 2.09
N ARG A 139 17.55 2.72 3.06
CA ARG A 139 18.80 2.73 3.83
C ARG A 139 18.95 1.46 4.67
N GLU A 140 17.90 1.08 5.40
CA GLU A 140 17.89 -0.13 6.24
C GLU A 140 18.07 -1.41 5.39
N LEU A 141 17.35 -1.52 4.27
CA LEU A 141 17.47 -2.67 3.37
C LEU A 141 18.87 -2.78 2.76
N LYS A 142 19.52 -1.65 2.44
CA LYS A 142 20.92 -1.64 1.96
C LYS A 142 21.89 -2.14 3.03
N ALA A 143 21.70 -1.72 4.29
CA ALA A 143 22.56 -2.14 5.40
C ALA A 143 22.49 -3.66 5.64
N ILE A 144 21.30 -4.26 5.50
CA ILE A 144 21.10 -5.72 5.61
C ILE A 144 21.80 -6.47 4.47
N GLY A 145 21.76 -5.92 3.25
CA GLY A 145 22.35 -6.53 2.06
C GLY A 145 23.86 -6.37 1.92
N SER A 146 24.48 -5.46 2.68
CA SER A 146 25.93 -5.41 2.79
C SER A 146 26.39 -6.64 3.57
N PRO A 147 27.23 -7.52 2.99
CA PRO A 147 27.80 -8.60 3.78
C PRO A 147 28.51 -7.94 4.96
N THR A 148 28.14 -8.35 6.18
CA THR A 148 29.06 -8.23 7.30
C THR A 148 30.31 -8.93 6.81
N THR A 149 31.33 -8.17 6.43
CA THR A 149 32.66 -8.70 6.19
C THR A 149 33.07 -9.27 7.54
N VAL A 150 32.74 -10.53 7.78
CA VAL A 150 33.53 -11.37 8.67
C VAL A 150 34.90 -11.33 8.02
N GLN A 151 35.77 -10.44 8.50
CA GLN A 151 37.17 -10.45 8.11
C GLN A 151 37.65 -11.85 8.44
N ALA A 152 37.85 -12.67 7.40
CA ALA A 152 38.58 -13.91 7.56
C ALA A 152 39.92 -13.52 8.20
N PRO A 153 40.33 -14.17 9.31
CA PRO A 153 41.60 -13.85 9.94
C PRO A 153 42.69 -13.95 8.89
N ALA A 154 43.52 -12.90 8.81
CA ALA A 154 44.59 -12.80 7.83
C ALA A 154 45.38 -14.11 7.82
N ARG A 155 45.39 -14.81 6.68
CA ARG A 155 46.24 -15.99 6.51
C ARG A 155 47.68 -15.50 6.67
N PRO A 156 48.48 -16.07 7.60
CA PRO A 156 49.88 -15.74 7.70
C PRO A 156 50.57 -16.15 6.40
N ASP A 157 51.29 -15.20 5.81
CA ASP A 157 52.06 -15.36 4.59
C ASP A 157 53.26 -16.28 4.88
N VAL A 158 53.08 -17.59 4.69
CA VAL A 158 54.18 -18.56 4.80
C VAL A 158 54.67 -18.87 3.39
N LEU A 159 55.53 -17.99 2.89
CA LEU A 159 56.36 -18.25 1.72
C LEU A 159 57.41 -19.32 2.09
N HIS A 160 57.06 -20.60 1.97
CA HIS A 160 58.03 -21.68 2.05
C HIS A 160 58.85 -21.72 0.75
N ARG A 161 60.06 -21.15 0.79
CA ARG A 161 61.08 -21.29 -0.26
C ARG A 161 61.67 -22.71 -0.20
N PRO A 162 61.61 -23.55 -1.25
CA PRO A 162 62.32 -24.82 -1.25
C PRO A 162 63.82 -24.56 -1.31
N ARG A 163 64.55 -25.06 -0.32
CA ARG A 163 66.02 -25.08 -0.27
C ARG A 163 66.49 -26.19 -1.21
N ALA A 164 67.09 -25.84 -2.34
CA ALA A 164 67.73 -26.82 -3.22
C ALA A 164 68.86 -27.52 -2.45
N LEU A 165 68.71 -28.82 -2.18
CA LEU A 165 69.82 -29.66 -1.73
C LEU A 165 70.78 -29.85 -2.91
N GLY A 166 72.02 -29.42 -2.74
CA GLY A 166 73.08 -29.62 -3.72
C GLY A 166 73.34 -31.11 -3.97
N SER A 167 73.41 -31.48 -5.24
CA SER A 167 73.93 -32.77 -5.68
C SER A 167 75.46 -32.75 -5.64
N LEU A 168 76.04 -33.64 -4.83
CA LEU A 168 77.46 -33.98 -4.84
C LEU A 168 77.82 -34.72 -6.15
N PRO A 169 79.04 -34.55 -6.68
CA PRO A 169 79.47 -35.23 -7.90
C PRO A 169 79.95 -36.65 -7.58
N MET A 170 79.50 -37.65 -8.34
CA MET A 170 80.21 -38.92 -8.47
C MET A 170 81.03 -38.91 -9.76
N LYS A 171 82.36 -38.98 -9.59
CA LYS A 171 83.35 -39.27 -10.63
C LYS A 171 83.83 -40.72 -10.48
N CYS A 172 84.45 -41.19 -11.56
CA CYS A 172 85.21 -42.43 -11.81
C CYS A 172 84.40 -43.54 -12.50
N GLY A 173 84.86 -44.15 -13.59
CA GLY A 173 86.11 -44.01 -14.34
C GLY A 173 86.28 -45.17 -15.34
N ALA A 174 86.94 -44.88 -16.46
CA ALA A 174 87.70 -45.76 -17.37
C ALA A 174 87.31 -47.23 -17.61
N SER A 175 87.02 -47.58 -18.87
CA SER A 175 87.99 -48.25 -19.76
C SER A 175 87.59 -48.07 -21.22
#